data_AF-A0A537AT99-F1
#
_entry.id   AF-A0A537AT99-F1
#
_cell.length_a   1.000
_cell.length_b   1.000
_cell.length_c   1.000
_cell.angle_alpha   90.00
_cell.angle_beta   90.00
_cell.angle_gamma   90.00
#
_symmetry.space_group_name_H-M   'P 1'
#
loop_
_entity.id
_entity.type
_entity.pdbx_description
1 polymer ?
#
loop_
_entity_poly.entity_id
_entity_poly.type
_entity_poly.pdbx_seq_one_letter_code
_entity_poly.pdbx_strand_id
1 'polypeptide(L)'
;ALEDGEPSFTHTDNPAIPEDERERAQVRVLVGRAWGMESPVTPVSETLYVDLLLPAGGGLDIPPLASERALYAVTGAYRLEGTRMEPYVIAVLPAGDTVRVEAETPARVVLIGGEPLDGPRFMWWNFVSSRRERITEAASEWSAHQTPRIEGEKDWVPLPSAPPL
;
A
#
# COMPACT_ATOMS: atom_id res chain seq x y z
N ALA A 1 19.71 -7.73 -0.33
CA ALA A 1 19.83 -8.58 -1.55
C ALA A 1 18.83 -8.15 -2.62
N LEU A 2 17.52 -8.04 -2.30
CA LEU A 2 16.52 -7.59 -3.28
C LEU A 2 16.59 -6.10 -3.63
N GLU A 3 17.09 -5.24 -2.73
CA GLU A 3 17.23 -3.79 -2.96
C GLU A 3 18.11 -3.43 -4.16
N ASP A 4 19.08 -4.28 -4.49
CA ASP A 4 20.01 -4.11 -5.61
C ASP A 4 19.75 -5.17 -6.71
N GLY A 5 18.54 -5.75 -6.74
CA GLY A 5 18.14 -6.74 -7.73
C GLY A 5 17.75 -6.13 -9.08
N GLU A 6 17.68 -6.96 -10.12
CA GLU A 6 17.20 -6.54 -11.45
C GLU A 6 15.73 -6.06 -11.38
N PRO A 7 15.40 -4.92 -12.02
CA PRO A 7 14.03 -4.43 -12.06
C PRO A 7 13.15 -5.39 -12.87
N SER A 8 11.89 -5.52 -12.47
CA SER A 8 10.91 -6.34 -13.19
C SER A 8 9.55 -5.67 -13.19
N PHE A 9 8.70 -6.09 -14.14
CA PHE A 9 7.33 -5.62 -14.27
C PHE A 9 6.40 -6.80 -14.48
N THR A 10 5.32 -6.82 -13.70
CA THR A 10 4.24 -7.81 -13.82
C THR A 10 2.92 -7.06 -13.84
N HIS A 11 2.09 -7.34 -14.84
CA HIS A 11 0.72 -6.85 -14.90
C HIS A 11 -0.24 -7.91 -14.36
N THR A 12 -1.23 -7.49 -13.57
CA THR A 12 -2.33 -8.35 -13.11
C THR A 12 -3.64 -7.71 -13.55
N ASP A 13 -4.36 -8.41 -14.44
CA ASP A 13 -5.65 -7.94 -14.95
C ASP A 13 -6.75 -8.02 -13.89
N ASN A 14 -7.76 -7.17 -14.04
CA ASN A 14 -8.90 -7.09 -13.11
C ASN A 14 -9.59 -8.43 -12.79
N PRO A 15 -9.85 -9.34 -13.76
CA PRO A 15 -10.51 -10.62 -13.48
C PRO A 15 -9.66 -11.61 -12.68
N ALA A 16 -8.34 -11.38 -12.58
CA ALA A 16 -7.44 -12.23 -11.80
C ALA A 16 -7.41 -11.83 -10.31
N ILE A 17 -7.91 -10.65 -9.97
CA ILE A 17 -7.99 -10.18 -8.59
C ILE A 17 -9.20 -10.86 -7.92
N PRO A 18 -8.99 -11.62 -6.83
CA PRO A 18 -10.09 -12.27 -6.14
C PRO A 18 -10.96 -11.22 -5.42
N GLU A 19 -12.27 -11.43 -5.53
CA GLU A 19 -13.26 -10.60 -4.87
C GLU A 19 -14.40 -11.44 -4.29
N ASP A 20 -14.99 -10.94 -3.22
CA ASP A 20 -16.09 -11.58 -2.51
C ASP A 20 -16.98 -10.54 -1.83
N GLU A 21 -18.23 -10.91 -1.53
CA GLU A 21 -19.13 -10.10 -0.72
C GLU A 21 -19.16 -10.62 0.72
N ARG A 22 -18.85 -9.75 1.68
CA ARG A 22 -18.80 -10.07 3.10
C ARG A 22 -19.57 -9.03 3.89
N GLU A 23 -20.60 -9.46 4.61
CA GLU A 23 -21.40 -8.56 5.46
C GLU A 23 -21.91 -7.31 4.71
N ARG A 24 -22.23 -7.49 3.42
CA ARG A 24 -22.65 -6.44 2.46
C ARG A 24 -21.51 -5.54 1.96
N ALA A 25 -20.30 -5.67 2.47
CA ALA A 25 -19.11 -5.06 1.88
C ALA A 25 -18.62 -5.88 0.69
N GLN A 26 -18.22 -5.22 -0.41
CA GLN A 26 -17.41 -5.89 -1.42
C GLN A 26 -15.95 -5.80 -1.02
N VAL A 27 -15.25 -6.93 -1.08
CA VAL A 27 -13.86 -7.07 -0.66
C VAL A 27 -13.05 -7.54 -1.85
N ARG A 28 -11.96 -6.85 -2.19
CA ARG A 28 -11.05 -7.23 -3.28
C ARG A 28 -9.62 -7.26 -2.76
N VAL A 29 -8.96 -8.41 -2.84
CA VAL A 29 -7.60 -8.59 -2.32
C VAL A 29 -6.60 -8.27 -3.44
N LEU A 30 -6.05 -7.05 -3.42
CA LEU A 30 -5.13 -6.57 -4.44
C LEU A 30 -3.72 -7.15 -4.25
N VAL A 31 -3.26 -7.26 -3.00
CA VAL A 31 -1.98 -7.89 -2.62
C VAL A 31 -2.16 -8.68 -1.33
N GLY A 32 -1.53 -9.85 -1.26
CA GLY A 32 -1.54 -10.70 -0.07
C GLY A 32 -2.77 -11.60 0.04
N ARG A 33 -3.15 -11.91 1.27
CA ARG A 33 -4.21 -12.88 1.59
C ARG A 33 -5.19 -12.31 2.60
N ALA A 34 -6.49 -12.48 2.36
CA ALA A 34 -7.54 -12.02 3.28
C ALA A 34 -8.84 -12.80 3.10
N TRP A 35 -9.51 -13.15 4.21
CA TRP A 35 -10.79 -13.90 4.22
C TRP A 35 -10.80 -15.18 3.35
N GLY A 36 -9.65 -15.86 3.25
CA GLY A 36 -9.48 -17.08 2.45
C GLY A 36 -9.20 -16.84 0.95
N MET A 37 -9.17 -15.58 0.51
CA MET A 37 -8.74 -15.17 -0.82
C MET A 37 -7.23 -14.89 -0.85
N GLU A 38 -6.61 -15.13 -2.01
CA GLU A 38 -5.18 -14.89 -2.25
C GLU A 38 -4.99 -14.17 -3.59
N SER A 39 -4.34 -13.00 -3.55
CA SER A 39 -3.98 -12.26 -4.77
C SER A 39 -2.87 -12.98 -5.53
N PRO A 40 -2.90 -13.01 -6.87
CA PRO A 40 -1.78 -13.51 -7.68
C PRO A 40 -0.57 -12.56 -7.69
N VAL A 41 -0.70 -11.33 -7.18
CA VAL A 41 0.41 -10.40 -7.05
C VAL A 41 1.40 -10.95 -6.04
N THR A 42 2.66 -11.12 -6.46
CA THR A 42 3.73 -11.66 -5.62
C THR A 42 4.56 -10.53 -5.03
N PRO A 43 4.34 -10.11 -3.77
CA PRO A 43 5.17 -9.10 -3.14
C PRO A 43 6.52 -9.69 -2.69
N VAL A 44 7.49 -8.82 -2.45
CA VAL A 44 8.83 -9.20 -1.94
C VAL A 44 8.87 -9.34 -0.41
N SER A 45 7.83 -8.87 0.28
CA SER A 45 7.62 -8.96 1.72
C SER A 45 6.15 -9.24 1.99
N GLU A 46 5.83 -9.77 3.18
CA GLU A 46 4.43 -9.92 3.61
C GLU A 46 3.71 -8.57 3.53
N THR A 47 2.77 -8.48 2.60
CA THR A 47 2.10 -7.23 2.22
C THR A 47 0.62 -7.52 2.05
N LEU A 48 -0.20 -6.67 2.66
CA LEU A 48 -1.64 -6.69 2.57
C LEU A 48 -2.12 -5.41 1.91
N TYR A 49 -2.89 -5.54 0.84
CA TYR A 49 -3.61 -4.42 0.22
C TYR A 49 -4.98 -4.92 -0.21
N VAL A 50 -6.02 -4.43 0.46
CA VAL A 50 -7.42 -4.80 0.20
C VAL A 50 -8.26 -3.55 -0.09
N ASP A 51 -9.04 -3.58 -1.16
CA ASP A 51 -10.08 -2.60 -1.46
C ASP A 51 -11.41 -3.04 -0.83
N LEU A 52 -11.99 -2.20 0.01
CA LEU A 52 -13.27 -2.42 0.71
C LEU A 52 -14.28 -1.39 0.23
N LEU A 53 -15.34 -1.85 -0.44
CA LEU A 53 -16.48 -1.01 -0.78
C LEU A 53 -17.62 -1.29 0.20
N LEU A 54 -17.85 -0.34 1.10
CA LEU A 54 -18.92 -0.38 2.10
C LEU A 54 -20.16 0.33 1.53
N PRO A 55 -21.31 -0.33 1.36
CA PRO A 55 -22.56 0.36 1.05
C PRO A 55 -23.08 1.11 2.27
N ALA A 56 -24.10 1.96 2.07
CA ALA A 56 -24.81 2.60 3.18
C ALA A 56 -25.44 1.55 4.12
N GLY A 57 -25.16 1.68 5.42
CA GLY A 57 -25.53 0.72 6.45
C GLY A 57 -24.82 -0.63 6.37
N GLY A 58 -23.76 -0.74 5.56
CA GLY A 58 -22.89 -1.90 5.48
C GLY A 58 -21.74 -1.83 6.47
N GLY A 59 -21.10 -2.97 6.73
CA GLY A 59 -19.94 -3.05 7.60
C GLY A 59 -19.20 -4.37 7.42
N LEU A 60 -18.05 -4.49 8.06
CA LEU A 60 -17.22 -5.69 7.99
C LEU A 60 -16.34 -5.79 9.24
N ASP A 61 -16.16 -7.00 9.75
CA ASP A 61 -15.13 -7.29 10.73
C ASP A 61 -13.78 -7.55 10.05
N ILE A 62 -12.76 -6.82 10.47
CA ILE A 62 -11.40 -6.93 9.97
C ILE A 62 -10.55 -7.69 11.01
N PRO A 63 -10.31 -9.00 10.81
CA PRO A 63 -9.46 -9.77 11.70
C PRO A 63 -7.99 -9.31 11.60
N PRO A 64 -7.10 -9.75 12.51
CA PRO A 64 -5.67 -9.44 12.46
C PRO A 64 -4.97 -10.14 11.30
N LEU A 65 -5.25 -9.69 10.08
CA LEU A 65 -4.76 -10.26 8.82
C LEU A 65 -3.25 -10.04 8.58
N ALA A 66 -2.66 -9.09 9.29
CA ALA A 66 -1.24 -8.77 9.27
C ALA A 66 -0.83 -8.15 10.62
N SER A 67 0.48 -8.17 10.93
CA SER A 67 1.03 -7.60 12.16
C SER A 67 0.82 -6.09 12.25
N GLU A 68 1.11 -5.36 11.18
CA GLU A 68 0.81 -3.94 11.05
C GLU A 68 -0.35 -3.74 10.07
N ARG A 69 -1.34 -2.92 10.44
CA ARG A 69 -2.52 -2.62 9.61
C ARG A 69 -2.93 -1.17 9.75
N ALA A 70 -3.41 -0.59 8.67
CA ALA A 70 -4.05 0.72 8.67
C ALA A 70 -5.19 0.79 7.65
N LEU A 71 -6.14 1.68 7.90
CA LEU A 71 -7.25 2.00 7.00
C LEU A 71 -7.07 3.39 6.40
N TYR A 72 -7.32 3.51 5.10
CA TYR A 72 -7.35 4.79 4.40
C TYR A 72 -8.63 4.91 3.58
N ALA A 73 -9.47 5.89 3.90
CA ALA A 73 -10.70 6.14 3.15
C ALA A 73 -10.40 6.98 1.89
N VAL A 74 -10.62 6.37 0.72
CA VAL A 74 -10.48 7.02 -0.59
C VAL A 74 -11.72 7.87 -0.89
N THR A 75 -12.90 7.39 -0.51
CA THR A 75 -14.16 8.13 -0.62
C THR A 75 -15.07 7.80 0.55
N GLY A 76 -15.91 8.77 0.92
CA GLY A 76 -16.88 8.61 2.00
C GLY A 76 -16.24 8.53 3.39
N ALA A 77 -17.03 8.88 4.40
CA ALA A 77 -16.66 8.65 5.79
C ALA A 77 -17.13 7.25 6.22
N TYR A 78 -16.44 6.68 7.20
CA TYR A 78 -16.80 5.41 7.81
C TYR A 78 -16.72 5.53 9.34
N ARG A 79 -17.13 4.50 10.07
CA ARG A 79 -16.95 4.36 11.50
C ARG A 79 -15.99 3.21 11.76
N LEU A 80 -15.00 3.46 12.60
CA LEU A 80 -14.07 2.46 13.13
C LEU A 80 -14.34 2.34 14.63
N GLU A 81 -14.78 1.18 15.10
CA GLU A 81 -15.16 0.99 16.52
C GLU A 81 -16.13 2.08 17.02
N GLY A 82 -17.10 2.44 16.17
CA GLY A 82 -18.08 3.49 16.45
C GLY A 82 -17.55 4.93 16.34
N THR A 83 -16.24 5.15 16.16
CA THR A 83 -15.65 6.47 15.95
C THR A 83 -15.69 6.85 14.48
N ARG A 84 -16.21 8.03 14.16
CA ARG A 84 -16.29 8.53 12.77
C ARG A 84 -14.90 8.90 12.25
N MET A 85 -14.57 8.37 11.08
CA MET A 85 -13.34 8.61 10.35
C MET A 85 -13.66 9.34 9.05
N GLU A 86 -13.05 10.51 8.84
CA GLU A 86 -13.21 11.29 7.63
C GLU A 86 -12.35 10.73 6.47
N PRO A 87 -12.76 10.96 5.21
CA PRO A 87 -11.95 10.56 4.05
C PRO A 87 -10.57 11.23 4.08
N TYR A 88 -9.61 10.59 3.43
CA TYR A 88 -8.22 11.05 3.30
C TYR A 88 -7.42 11.04 4.61
N VAL A 89 -7.92 10.35 5.64
CA VAL A 89 -7.22 10.11 6.90
C VAL A 89 -6.77 8.66 6.98
N ILE A 90 -5.54 8.46 7.46
CA ILE A 90 -5.02 7.13 7.79
C ILE A 90 -5.31 6.80 9.26
N ALA A 91 -5.91 5.63 9.51
CA ALA A 91 -6.17 5.11 10.84
C ALA A 91 -5.32 3.86 11.07
N VAL A 92 -4.34 3.92 11.97
CA VAL A 92 -3.52 2.76 12.35
C VAL A 92 -4.33 1.89 13.30
N LEU A 93 -4.39 0.59 13.02
CA LEU A 93 -5.15 -0.37 13.82
C LEU A 93 -4.27 -0.99 14.91
N PRO A 94 -4.86 -1.40 16.05
CA PRO A 94 -4.15 -2.18 17.04
C PRO A 94 -3.69 -3.52 16.45
N ALA A 95 -2.51 -3.97 16.87
CA ALA A 95 -2.02 -5.31 16.52
C ALA A 95 -2.86 -6.38 17.22
N GLY A 96 -3.17 -7.48 16.53
CA GLY A 96 -3.85 -8.64 17.11
C GLY A 96 -5.38 -8.53 17.27
N ASP A 97 -5.96 -7.33 17.25
CA ASP A 97 -7.40 -7.15 17.46
C ASP A 97 -8.22 -7.28 16.17
N THR A 98 -9.40 -7.86 16.28
CA THR A 98 -10.43 -7.71 15.24
C THR A 98 -11.11 -6.37 15.42
N VAL A 99 -11.24 -5.59 14.36
CA VAL A 99 -11.93 -4.28 14.40
C VAL A 99 -13.13 -4.24 13.47
N ARG A 100 -14.17 -3.53 13.88
CA ARG A 100 -15.39 -3.28 13.13
C ARG A 100 -15.26 -2.00 12.32
N VAL A 101 -15.54 -2.11 11.02
CA VAL A 101 -15.77 -0.94 10.15
C VAL A 101 -17.21 -0.90 9.67
N GLU A 102 -17.80 0.29 9.62
CA GLU A 102 -19.19 0.50 9.19
C GLU A 102 -19.32 1.79 8.40
N ALA A 103 -20.31 1.91 7.52
CA ALA A 103 -20.52 3.12 6.75
C ALA A 103 -21.99 3.56 6.78
N GLU A 104 -22.26 4.80 7.19
CA GLU A 104 -23.62 5.38 7.17
C GLU A 104 -24.04 5.79 5.74
N THR A 105 -23.05 6.18 4.94
CA THR A 105 -23.16 6.45 3.49
C THR A 105 -22.13 5.60 2.75
N PRO A 106 -22.26 5.33 1.44
CA PRO A 106 -21.28 4.53 0.72
C PRO A 106 -19.85 5.09 0.89
N ALA A 107 -18.90 4.20 1.19
CA ALA A 107 -17.51 4.56 1.42
C ALA A 107 -16.59 3.51 0.76
N ARG A 108 -15.46 3.98 0.22
CA ARG A 108 -14.40 3.12 -0.29
C ARG A 108 -13.18 3.28 0.60
N VAL A 109 -12.84 2.21 1.30
CA VAL A 109 -11.76 2.17 2.29
C VAL A 109 -10.74 1.15 1.83
N VAL A 110 -9.47 1.50 1.90
CA VAL A 110 -8.38 0.57 1.65
C VAL A 110 -7.83 0.11 3.00
N LEU A 111 -7.69 -1.21 3.16
CA LEU A 111 -6.90 -1.82 4.21
C LEU A 111 -5.50 -2.09 3.66
N ILE A 112 -4.50 -1.44 4.25
CA ILE A 112 -3.08 -1.68 4.00
C ILE A 112 -2.44 -2.33 5.22
N GLY A 113 -1.45 -3.18 5.01
CA GLY A 113 -0.72 -3.81 6.10
C GLY A 113 0.41 -4.69 5.62
N GLY A 114 1.05 -5.38 6.56
CA GLY A 114 2.16 -6.28 6.28
C GLY A 114 2.96 -6.63 7.52
N GLU A 115 4.08 -7.29 7.31
CA GLU A 115 5.10 -7.46 8.34
C GLU A 115 6.04 -6.25 8.38
N PRO A 116 6.52 -5.86 9.57
CA PRO A 116 7.61 -4.90 9.69
C PRO A 116 8.80 -5.34 8.83
N LEU A 117 9.46 -4.36 8.20
CA LEU A 117 10.70 -4.63 7.47
C LEU A 117 11.80 -5.15 8.40
N ASP A 118 12.80 -5.80 7.81
CA ASP A 118 13.98 -6.34 8.51
C ASP A 118 14.88 -5.26 9.16
N GLY A 119 14.53 -3.98 9.03
CA GLY A 119 15.25 -2.86 9.61
C GLY A 119 14.84 -1.50 9.03
N PRO A 120 15.45 -0.40 9.51
CA PRO A 120 15.15 0.94 9.03
C PRO A 120 15.50 1.09 7.54
N ARG A 121 14.76 1.97 6.86
CA ARG A 121 15.06 2.43 5.50
C ARG A 121 15.33 3.93 5.50
N PHE A 122 16.34 4.33 4.76
CA PHE A 122 16.56 5.71 4.39
C PHE A 122 15.77 5.98 3.10
N MET A 123 15.13 7.14 3.04
CA MET A 123 14.33 7.55 1.89
C MET A 123 14.69 8.98 1.54
N TRP A 124 14.98 9.22 0.27
CA TRP A 124 15.09 10.57 -0.28
C TRP A 124 14.64 10.57 -1.73
N TRP A 125 13.71 11.47 -2.06
CA TRP A 125 13.09 11.51 -3.37
C TRP A 125 12.55 10.11 -3.75
N ASN A 126 12.84 9.62 -4.95
CA ASN A 126 12.42 8.28 -5.41
C ASN A 126 13.38 7.15 -4.98
N PHE A 127 14.34 7.42 -4.08
CA PHE A 127 15.32 6.44 -3.64
C PHE A 127 15.02 5.95 -2.23
N VAL A 128 15.00 4.63 -2.07
CA VAL A 128 14.82 3.94 -0.78
C VAL A 128 15.91 2.89 -0.64
N SER A 129 16.60 2.85 0.49
CA SER A 129 17.67 1.88 0.74
C SER A 129 17.88 1.66 2.23
N SER A 130 18.36 0.47 2.59
CA SER A 130 18.91 0.19 3.93
C SER A 130 20.25 0.90 4.20
N ARG A 131 20.91 1.46 3.17
CA ARG A 131 22.23 2.12 3.23
C ARG A 131 22.13 3.58 2.76
N ARG A 132 22.63 4.54 3.56
CA ARG A 132 22.62 5.96 3.18
C ARG A 132 23.50 6.25 1.97
N GLU A 133 24.67 5.60 1.91
CA GLU A 133 25.65 5.78 0.84
C GLU A 133 25.06 5.44 -0.53
N ARG A 134 24.22 4.39 -0.57
CA ARG A 134 23.54 3.96 -1.80
C ARG A 134 22.59 5.01 -2.35
N ILE A 135 21.93 5.79 -1.49
CA ILE A 135 21.08 6.92 -1.91
C ILE A 135 21.93 8.01 -2.57
N THR A 136 23.10 8.31 -2.00
CA THR A 136 24.03 9.30 -2.58
C THR A 136 24.58 8.84 -3.93
N GLU A 137 24.91 7.56 -4.07
CA GLU A 137 25.31 6.96 -5.35
C GLU A 137 24.21 7.08 -6.40
N ALA A 138 22.98 6.64 -6.07
CA ALA A 138 21.83 6.72 -6.98
C ALA A 138 21.50 8.17 -7.39
N ALA A 139 21.64 9.12 -6.47
CA ALA A 139 21.50 10.55 -6.74
C ALA A 139 22.52 11.06 -7.77
N SER A 140 23.77 10.65 -7.62
CA SER A 140 24.85 11.03 -8.54
C SER A 140 24.62 10.41 -9.92
N GLU A 141 24.25 9.13 -9.97
CA GLU A 141 23.94 8.41 -11.21
C GLU A 141 22.78 9.08 -11.96
N TRP A 142 21.69 9.42 -11.25
CA TRP A 142 20.56 10.15 -11.82
C TRP A 142 21.01 11.51 -12.34
N SER A 143 21.66 12.35 -11.53
CA SER A 143 22.12 13.68 -11.96
C SER A 143 23.03 13.63 -13.20
N ALA A 144 23.86 12.58 -13.30
CA ALA A 144 24.76 12.37 -14.42
C ALA A 144 24.10 11.65 -15.63
N HIS A 145 22.81 11.36 -15.58
CA HIS A 145 22.04 10.63 -16.60
C HIS A 145 22.65 9.25 -16.92
N GLN A 146 23.14 8.56 -15.89
CA GLN A 146 23.77 7.24 -15.99
C GLN A 146 22.77 6.08 -15.77
N THR A 147 21.50 6.39 -15.52
CA THR A 147 20.44 5.39 -15.44
C THR A 147 19.99 4.95 -16.84
N PRO A 148 19.44 3.72 -16.99
CA PRO A 148 18.84 3.28 -18.25
C PRO A 148 17.79 4.28 -18.74
N ARG A 149 17.80 4.59 -20.04
CA ARG A 149 16.83 5.49 -20.66
C ARG A 149 15.63 4.72 -21.16
N ILE A 150 14.45 5.32 -21.04
CA ILE A 150 13.22 4.81 -21.64
C ILE A 150 13.17 5.30 -23.09
N GLU A 151 12.96 4.39 -24.03
CA GLU A 151 12.87 4.73 -25.45
C GLU A 151 11.69 5.69 -25.71
N GLY A 152 11.94 6.80 -26.40
CA GLY A 152 10.94 7.81 -26.71
C GLY A 152 10.67 8.84 -25.61
N GLU A 153 11.20 8.63 -24.39
CA GLU A 153 11.12 9.61 -23.31
C GLU A 153 12.06 10.79 -23.57
N LYS A 154 11.52 12.00 -23.45
CA LYS A 154 12.26 13.26 -23.64
C LYS A 154 12.31 14.12 -22.39
N ASP A 155 11.45 13.82 -21.43
CA ASP A 155 11.34 14.57 -20.19
C ASP A 155 12.34 14.02 -19.17
N TRP A 156 12.79 14.89 -18.29
CA TRP A 156 13.70 14.54 -17.20
C TRP A 156 13.30 15.28 -15.94
N VAL A 157 13.07 14.53 -14.85
CA VAL A 157 12.73 15.11 -13.56
C VAL A 157 14.03 15.35 -12.77
N PRO A 158 14.46 16.61 -12.57
CA PRO A 158 15.68 16.88 -11.83
C PRO A 158 15.50 16.53 -10.34
N LEU A 159 16.62 16.26 -9.65
CA LEU A 159 16.61 16.14 -8.19
C LEU A 159 16.21 17.48 -7.56
N PRO A 160 15.58 17.45 -6.36
CA PRO A 160 15.40 18.66 -5.57
C PRO A 160 16.77 19.23 -5.15
N SER A 161 16.82 20.53 -4.84
CA SER A 161 18.06 21.28 -4.59
C SER A 161 18.88 20.80 -3.39
N ALA A 162 18.31 20.01 -2.46
CA ALA A 162 19.01 19.29 -1.41
C ALA A 162 18.12 18.19 -0.81
N PRO A 163 18.70 17.16 -0.17
CA PRO A 163 17.94 16.30 0.72
C PRO A 163 17.33 17.09 1.89
N PRO A 164 16.06 16.85 2.25
CA PRO A 164 15.60 17.24 3.56
C PRO A 164 16.48 16.48 4.56
N LEU A 165 17.11 17.23 5.45
CA LEU A 165 18.00 16.72 6.50
C LEU A 165 17.39 15.55 7.27
#